data_AF-A0A2P8KQE5-F1
#
_entry.id   AF-A0A2P8KQE5-F1
#
_cell.length_a   1.000
_cell.length_b   1.000
_cell.length_c   1.000
_cell.angle_alpha   90.00
_cell.angle_beta   90.00
_cell.angle_gamma   90.00
#
_symmetry.space_group_name_H-M   'P 1'
#
loop_
_entity.id
_entity.type
_entity.pdbx_description
1 polymer ?
#
loop_
_entity_poly.entity_id
_entity_poly.type
_entity_poly.pdbx_seq_one_letter_code
_entity_poly.pdbx_strand_id
1 'polypeptide(L)'
;MAQSYKQIQKQIEALQRQADKIRDQEVKGVVDRIKVAIAHYGLTAGQLGLNAKSGSGNAKATAKTKKAVPVRAAKYSDGQGNSWSGMGKRPFWLRDALNAGRALEEFATESLSPKAQTPKGRTAKKRKAKVAYRDQAGHTWSGMGPKPRWLKEALEAGKTLEEMAG
;
A
#
# COMPACT_ATOMS: atom_id res chain seq x y z
N MET A 1 20.47 56.26 11.13
CA MET A 1 19.80 55.70 9.93
C MET A 1 18.87 54.60 10.39
N ALA A 2 17.60 54.61 9.98
CA ALA A 2 16.66 53.54 10.31
C ALA A 2 16.94 52.30 9.44
N GLN A 3 16.80 51.11 10.00
CA GLN A 3 16.92 49.86 9.24
C GLN A 3 15.76 49.74 8.25
N SER A 4 16.04 49.36 7.01
CA SER A 4 14.99 49.10 6.02
C SER A 4 14.21 47.83 6.35
N TYR A 5 12.96 47.76 5.90
CA TYR A 5 12.12 46.57 6.07
C TYR A 5 12.79 45.28 5.56
N LYS A 6 13.45 45.34 4.39
CA LYS A 6 14.20 44.19 3.83
C LYS A 6 15.37 43.76 4.72
N GLN A 7 16.05 44.70 5.36
CA GLN A 7 17.14 44.37 6.30
C GLN A 7 16.61 43.70 7.57
N ILE A 8 15.50 44.19 8.11
CA ILE A 8 14.83 43.59 9.27
C ILE A 8 14.36 42.17 8.95
N GLN A 9 13.74 41.95 7.79
CA GLN A 9 13.33 40.60 7.35
C GLN A 9 14.52 39.62 7.26
N LYS A 10 15.63 40.04 6.67
CA LYS A 10 16.84 39.21 6.56
C LYS A 10 17.41 38.86 7.94
N GLN A 11 17.37 39.79 8.88
CA GLN A 11 17.82 39.57 10.26
C GLN A 11 16.90 38.58 11.00
N ILE A 12 15.58 38.68 10.78
CA ILE A 12 14.61 37.73 11.34
C ILE A 12 14.88 36.30 10.84
N GLU A 13 15.08 36.12 9.53
CA GLU A 13 15.39 34.80 8.96
C GLU A 13 16.69 34.22 9.56
N ALA A 14 17.72 35.05 9.68
CA ALA A 14 18.99 34.63 10.28
C ALA A 14 18.82 34.21 11.75
N LEU A 15 18.05 34.98 12.53
CA LEU A 15 17.77 34.67 13.94
C LEU A 15 16.91 33.40 14.08
N GLN A 16 15.95 33.17 13.19
CA GLN A 16 15.15 31.95 13.17
C GLN A 16 16.02 30.72 12.92
N ARG A 17 16.89 30.76 11.90
CA ARG A 17 17.84 29.67 11.63
C ARG A 17 18.78 29.40 12.80
N GLN A 18 19.21 30.46 13.48
CA GLN A 18 20.04 30.32 14.68
C GLN A 18 19.26 29.68 15.83
N ALA A 19 17.99 30.06 16.03
CA ALA A 19 17.13 29.47 17.05
C ALA A 19 16.88 27.97 16.77
N ASP A 20 16.61 27.59 15.52
CA ASP A 20 16.43 26.18 15.14
C ASP A 20 17.70 25.36 15.40
N LYS A 21 18.86 25.91 15.04
CA LYS A 21 20.15 25.26 15.31
C LYS A 21 20.39 25.03 16.80
N ILE A 22 20.07 26.01 17.64
CA ILE A 22 20.19 25.88 19.11
C ILE A 22 19.21 24.82 19.60
N ARG A 23 17.96 24.85 19.15
CA ARG A 23 16.94 23.86 19.49
C ARG A 23 17.40 22.44 19.17
N ASP A 24 17.97 22.21 17.99
CA ASP A 24 18.46 20.88 17.59
C ASP A 24 19.59 20.38 18.50
N GLN A 25 20.49 21.28 18.91
CA GLN A 25 21.56 20.95 19.86
C GLN A 25 21.02 20.60 21.24
N GLU A 26 20.06 21.38 21.75
CA GLU A 26 19.40 21.12 23.02
C GLU A 26 18.62 19.79 22.99
N VAL A 27 17.84 19.56 21.94
CA VAL A 27 17.07 18.33 21.74
C VAL A 27 18.00 17.13 21.67
N LYS A 28 19.12 17.22 20.95
CA LYS A 28 20.12 16.15 20.91
C LYS A 28 20.63 15.81 22.31
N GLY A 29 21.01 16.81 23.10
CA GLY A 29 21.47 16.60 24.48
C GLY A 29 20.40 16.02 25.41
N VAL A 30 19.14 16.42 25.24
CA VAL A 30 18.00 15.83 25.97
C VAL A 30 17.80 14.36 25.58
N VAL A 31 17.83 14.05 24.29
CA VAL A 31 17.67 12.68 23.77
C VAL A 31 18.76 11.77 24.31
N ASP A 32 20.02 12.21 24.31
CA ASP A 32 21.12 11.41 24.82
C ASP A 32 20.99 11.14 26.33
N ARG A 33 20.55 12.12 27.13
CA ARG A 33 20.22 11.91 28.56
C ARG A 33 19.08 10.91 28.76
N ILE A 34 18.02 11.01 27.95
CA ILE A 34 16.90 10.06 28.01
C ILE A 34 17.35 8.65 27.63
N LYS A 35 18.22 8.48 26.63
CA LYS A 35 18.78 7.17 26.26
C LYS A 35 19.57 6.54 27.40
N VAL A 36 20.40 7.33 28.10
CA VAL A 36 21.12 6.86 29.28
C VAL A 36 20.14 6.41 30.36
N ALA A 37 19.10 7.19 30.63
CA ALA A 37 18.07 6.81 31.61
C ALA A 37 17.31 5.53 31.18
N ILE A 38 16.98 5.39 29.90
CA ILE A 38 16.35 4.17 29.35
C ILE A 38 17.25 2.96 29.58
N ALA A 39 18.54 3.07 29.26
CA ALA A 39 19.50 1.97 29.41
C ALA A 39 19.74 1.60 30.88
N HIS A 40 19.88 2.59 31.76
CA HIS A 40 20.16 2.38 33.18
C HIS A 40 18.98 1.75 33.93
N TYR A 41 17.75 2.21 33.65
CA TYR A 41 16.56 1.77 34.38
C TYR A 41 15.71 0.76 33.60
N GLY A 42 16.13 0.35 32.40
CA GLY A 42 15.36 -0.57 31.55
C GLY A 42 13.99 -0.02 31.16
N LEU A 43 13.87 1.31 30.99
CA LEU A 43 12.57 1.94 30.68
C LEU A 43 12.07 1.47 29.32
N THR A 44 10.80 1.10 29.27
CA THR A 44 10.15 0.69 28.03
C THR A 44 9.29 1.82 27.48
N ALA A 45 9.03 1.81 26.17
CA ALA A 45 8.12 2.77 25.54
C ALA A 45 6.73 2.79 26.21
N GLY A 46 6.28 1.67 26.79
CA GLY A 46 5.05 1.60 27.57
C GLY A 46 5.08 2.43 28.86
N GLN A 47 6.18 2.38 29.61
CA GLN A 47 6.33 3.15 30.84
C GLN A 47 6.51 4.65 30.60
N LEU A 48 7.07 5.01 29.44
CA LEU A 48 7.18 6.41 29.00
C LEU A 48 5.88 6.95 28.38
N GLY A 49 4.80 6.15 28.32
CA GLY A 49 3.55 6.53 27.67
C GLY A 49 3.66 6.70 26.14
N LEU A 50 4.78 6.27 25.54
CA LEU A 50 5.05 6.35 24.10
C LEU A 50 4.35 5.24 23.31
N ASN A 51 3.85 4.20 23.98
CA ASN A 51 2.86 3.28 23.40
C ASN A 51 1.49 3.98 23.34
N ALA A 52 1.39 5.00 22.49
CA ALA A 52 0.10 5.48 22.03
C ALA A 52 -0.55 4.36 21.22
N LYS A 53 -1.32 3.53 21.92
CA LYS A 53 -2.35 2.71 21.32
C LYS A 53 -3.28 3.69 20.61
N SER A 54 -3.16 3.80 19.29
CA SER A 54 -4.23 4.33 18.48
C SER A 54 -5.50 3.54 18.84
N GLY A 55 -6.43 4.19 19.53
CA GLY A 55 -7.75 3.66 19.82
C GLY A 55 -7.82 2.66 20.98
N SER A 56 -8.70 3.00 21.93
CA SER A 56 -9.45 2.03 22.72
C SER A 56 -9.91 0.86 21.83
N GLY A 57 -9.62 -0.36 22.26
CA GLY A 57 -9.86 -1.56 21.48
C GLY A 57 -9.38 -2.77 22.25
N ASN A 58 -10.30 -3.32 23.03
CA ASN A 58 -10.16 -4.59 23.73
C ASN A 58 -9.90 -5.71 22.71
N ALA A 59 -8.75 -6.36 22.75
CA ALA A 59 -8.55 -7.65 22.08
C ALA A 59 -7.28 -8.35 22.58
N LYS A 60 -7.49 -9.35 23.43
CA LYS A 60 -6.62 -10.51 23.58
C LYS A 60 -6.41 -11.12 22.18
N ALA A 61 -5.23 -10.99 21.60
CA ALA A 61 -4.88 -11.70 20.38
C ALA A 61 -3.43 -12.16 20.46
N THR A 62 -3.30 -13.47 20.48
CA THR A 62 -2.09 -14.27 20.40
C THR A 62 -1.15 -13.76 19.31
N ALA A 63 0.15 -13.81 19.63
CA ALA A 63 1.23 -13.56 18.69
C ALA A 63 1.07 -14.46 17.45
N LYS A 64 0.60 -13.87 16.35
CA LYS A 64 0.83 -14.39 15.01
C LYS A 64 1.70 -13.38 14.29
N THR A 65 2.95 -13.78 14.10
CA THR A 65 3.92 -13.17 13.18
C THR A 65 3.22 -12.84 11.88
N LYS A 66 2.91 -11.55 11.67
CA LYS A 66 2.38 -11.09 10.39
C LYS A 66 3.53 -11.20 9.39
N LYS A 67 3.47 -12.23 8.54
CA LYS A 67 4.25 -12.26 7.30
C LYS A 67 4.07 -10.90 6.64
N ALA A 68 5.19 -10.22 6.37
CA ALA A 68 5.22 -8.98 5.61
C ALA A 68 4.51 -9.23 4.28
N VAL A 69 3.34 -8.60 4.11
CA VAL A 69 2.76 -8.44 2.78
C VAL A 69 3.75 -7.55 2.03
N PRO A 70 4.27 -7.95 0.86
CA PRO A 70 5.18 -7.08 0.12
C PRO A 70 4.43 -5.78 -0.17
N VAL A 71 4.89 -4.69 0.42
CA VAL A 71 4.42 -3.34 0.10
C VAL A 71 4.76 -3.16 -1.37
N ARG A 72 3.75 -3.28 -2.24
CA ARG A 72 3.92 -3.01 -3.67
C ARG A 72 4.45 -1.59 -3.79
N ALA A 73 5.60 -1.46 -4.46
CA ALA A 73 6.25 -0.18 -4.69
C ALA A 73 5.24 0.87 -5.18
N ALA A 74 5.31 2.09 -4.64
CA ALA A 74 4.45 3.16 -5.07
C ALA A 74 4.74 3.45 -6.55
N LYS A 75 3.74 3.25 -7.42
CA LYS A 75 3.87 3.37 -8.87
C LYS A 75 3.88 4.83 -9.35
N TYR A 76 3.30 5.72 -8.55
CA TYR A 76 3.25 7.15 -8.83
C TYR A 76 3.70 7.97 -7.61
N SER A 77 4.44 9.07 -7.79
CA SER A 77 4.85 10.03 -6.76
C SER A 77 4.96 11.44 -7.34
N ASP A 78 4.71 12.46 -6.51
CA ASP A 78 4.83 13.88 -6.89
C ASP A 78 6.13 14.55 -6.42
N GLY A 79 7.08 13.78 -5.86
CA GLY A 79 8.33 14.31 -5.32
C GLY A 79 8.18 15.15 -4.04
N GLN A 80 6.96 15.46 -3.62
CA GLN A 80 6.64 16.21 -2.40
C GLN A 80 6.29 15.29 -1.23
N GLY A 81 6.66 14.01 -1.35
CA GLY A 81 6.39 12.97 -0.35
C GLY A 81 5.04 12.28 -0.54
N ASN A 82 4.21 12.69 -1.51
CA ASN A 82 3.00 11.95 -1.83
C ASN A 82 3.31 10.84 -2.81
N SER A 83 2.73 9.67 -2.57
CA SER A 83 2.88 8.52 -3.45
C SER A 83 1.62 7.67 -3.49
N TRP A 84 1.38 7.01 -4.63
CA TRP A 84 0.23 6.17 -4.87
C TRP A 84 0.65 4.88 -5.56
N SER A 85 0.25 3.75 -5.01
CA SER A 85 0.57 2.42 -5.53
C SER A 85 -0.22 2.02 -6.79
N GLY A 86 -1.12 2.89 -7.27
CA GLY A 86 -2.03 2.57 -8.38
C GLY A 86 -3.22 1.70 -7.99
N MET A 87 -3.37 1.39 -6.69
CA MET A 87 -4.46 0.58 -6.15
C MET A 87 -5.42 1.43 -5.31
N GLY A 88 -6.72 1.19 -5.44
CA GLY A 88 -7.76 1.94 -4.72
C GLY A 88 -8.11 3.29 -5.36
N LYS A 89 -8.81 4.16 -4.62
CA LYS A 89 -9.18 5.49 -5.12
C LYS A 89 -7.91 6.33 -5.31
N ARG A 90 -7.77 6.95 -6.48
CA ARG A 90 -6.71 7.94 -6.76
C ARG A 90 -6.69 9.03 -5.66
N PRO A 91 -5.54 9.49 -5.19
CA PRO A 91 -5.46 10.60 -4.22
C PRO A 91 -5.74 11.96 -4.87
N PHE A 92 -5.99 12.98 -4.05
CA PHE A 92 -6.37 14.33 -4.51
C PHE A 92 -5.28 14.99 -5.37
N TRP A 93 -4.01 14.95 -4.95
CA TRP A 93 -2.88 15.53 -5.69
C TRP A 93 -2.78 15.01 -7.13
N LEU A 94 -3.01 13.71 -7.34
CA LEU A 94 -2.93 13.08 -8.65
C LEU A 94 -4.17 13.36 -9.51
N ARG A 95 -5.32 13.66 -8.89
CA ARG A 95 -6.52 14.13 -9.62
C ARG A 95 -6.37 15.57 -10.06
N ASP A 96 -5.89 16.42 -9.16
CA ASP A 96 -5.66 17.83 -9.43
C ASP A 96 -4.63 18.02 -10.55
N ALA A 97 -3.52 17.27 -10.49
CA ALA A 97 -2.51 17.27 -11.55
C ALA A 97 -3.09 16.86 -12.93
N LEU A 98 -3.95 15.85 -12.97
CA LEU A 98 -4.62 15.44 -14.21
C LEU A 98 -5.61 16.48 -14.72
N ASN A 99 -6.32 17.17 -13.81
CA ASN A 99 -7.21 18.28 -14.16
C ASN A 99 -6.43 19.50 -14.67
N ALA A 100 -5.23 19.72 -14.15
CA ALA A 100 -4.28 20.73 -14.64
C ALA A 100 -3.61 20.34 -15.97
N GLY A 101 -4.00 19.20 -16.58
CA GLY A 101 -3.50 18.75 -17.88
C GLY A 101 -2.17 17.99 -17.83
N ARG A 102 -1.66 17.64 -16.64
CA ARG A 102 -0.46 16.80 -16.52
C ARG A 102 -0.81 15.34 -16.77
N ALA A 103 0.09 14.61 -17.43
CA ALA A 103 -0.08 13.19 -17.68
C ALA A 103 0.19 12.36 -16.41
N LEU A 104 -0.52 11.24 -16.26
CA LEU A 104 -0.36 10.34 -15.12
C LEU A 104 1.06 9.74 -15.06
N GLU A 105 1.64 9.57 -16.24
CA GLU A 105 2.97 9.03 -16.52
C GLU A 105 4.10 9.94 -16.00
N GLU A 106 3.87 11.25 -15.89
CA GLU A 106 4.86 12.20 -15.36
C GLU A 106 5.12 11.94 -13.86
N PHE A 107 4.09 11.46 -13.17
CA PHE A 107 4.20 11.07 -11.77
C PHE A 107 4.67 9.64 -11.61
N ALA A 108 4.84 8.86 -12.67
CA ALA A 108 5.27 7.47 -12.55
C ALA A 108 6.71 7.42 -12.04
N THR A 109 6.95 6.65 -10.98
CA THR A 109 8.30 6.41 -10.44
C THR A 109 9.14 5.48 -11.34
N GLU A 110 8.61 5.08 -12.50
CA GLU A 110 9.28 4.32 -13.57
C GLU A 110 10.02 5.24 -14.56
N SER A 111 10.90 6.11 -14.09
CA SER A 111 11.85 6.76 -14.99
C SER A 111 13.26 6.75 -14.40
N LEU A 112 13.94 5.63 -14.64
CA LEU A 112 15.33 5.52 -15.13
C LEU A 112 15.68 4.02 -15.31
N SER A 113 15.22 3.43 -16.42
CA SER A 113 16.00 2.37 -17.09
C SER A 113 15.61 2.29 -18.57
N PRO A 114 16.57 2.50 -19.49
CA PRO A 114 16.29 2.48 -20.91
C PRO A 114 16.14 1.03 -21.42
N LYS A 115 15.05 0.80 -22.14
CA LYS A 115 14.91 -0.10 -23.31
C LYS A 115 15.67 -1.44 -23.25
N ALA A 116 15.02 -2.48 -22.70
CA ALA A 116 15.21 -3.85 -23.17
C ALA A 116 13.97 -4.26 -23.99
N GLN A 117 14.13 -4.28 -25.31
CA GLN A 117 13.17 -4.88 -26.23
C GLN A 117 13.14 -6.39 -25.95
N THR A 118 11.98 -6.95 -25.61
CA THR A 118 11.71 -8.37 -25.81
C THR A 118 10.42 -8.54 -26.58
N PRO A 119 10.40 -9.43 -27.58
CA PRO A 119 9.43 -9.40 -28.65
C PRO A 119 8.04 -9.85 -28.21
N LYS A 120 7.09 -9.21 -28.86
CA LYS A 120 5.70 -9.57 -29.07
C LYS A 120 5.50 -11.09 -29.21
N GLY A 121 4.60 -11.62 -28.40
CA GLY A 121 3.70 -12.70 -28.79
C GLY A 121 4.26 -14.13 -28.75
N ARG A 122 4.02 -14.82 -27.64
CA ARG A 122 3.58 -16.21 -27.70
C ARG A 122 2.43 -16.40 -26.73
N THR A 123 1.25 -16.53 -27.31
CA THR A 123 0.00 -16.85 -26.66
C THR A 123 0.20 -18.01 -25.69
N ALA A 124 0.00 -17.74 -24.39
CA ALA A 124 -0.21 -18.79 -23.42
C ALA A 124 -1.46 -19.54 -23.86
N LYS A 125 -1.25 -20.68 -24.51
CA LYS A 125 -2.27 -21.61 -24.97
C LYS A 125 -3.07 -22.00 -23.72
N LYS A 126 -4.19 -21.33 -23.48
CA LYS A 126 -5.21 -21.79 -22.52
C LYS A 126 -5.50 -23.23 -22.90
N ARG A 127 -5.06 -24.19 -22.09
CA ARG A 127 -5.61 -25.54 -22.16
C ARG A 127 -7.11 -25.35 -21.91
N LYS A 128 -7.93 -25.62 -22.93
CA LYS A 128 -9.38 -25.69 -22.77
C LYS A 128 -9.62 -26.65 -21.61
N ALA A 129 -10.22 -26.17 -20.52
CA ALA A 129 -10.72 -27.06 -19.49
C ALA A 129 -11.69 -28.02 -20.20
N LYS A 130 -11.45 -29.33 -20.09
CA LYS A 130 -12.36 -30.34 -20.60
C LYS A 130 -13.72 -30.08 -19.93
N VAL A 131 -14.76 -29.82 -20.74
CA VAL A 131 -16.11 -29.56 -20.22
C VAL A 131 -16.59 -30.88 -19.63
N ALA A 132 -16.42 -31.06 -18.32
CA ALA A 132 -16.64 -32.36 -17.72
C ALA A 132 -18.13 -32.72 -17.64
N TYR A 133 -19.03 -31.73 -17.48
CA TYR A 133 -20.48 -31.97 -17.37
C TYR A 133 -21.35 -30.88 -18.02
N ARG A 134 -22.45 -31.26 -18.67
CA ARG A 134 -23.41 -30.42 -19.40
C ARG A 134 -24.85 -30.92 -19.19
N ASP A 135 -25.84 -30.03 -19.06
CA ASP A 135 -27.26 -30.39 -19.11
C ASP A 135 -27.95 -30.03 -20.45
N GLN A 136 -29.23 -30.38 -20.58
CA GLN A 136 -30.07 -30.03 -21.74
C GLN A 136 -30.47 -28.54 -21.79
N ALA A 137 -30.38 -27.83 -20.67
CA ALA A 137 -30.66 -26.40 -20.57
C ALA A 137 -29.41 -25.51 -20.88
N GLY A 138 -28.28 -26.13 -21.25
CA GLY A 138 -27.05 -25.45 -21.64
C GLY A 138 -26.13 -25.07 -20.49
N HIS A 139 -26.43 -25.47 -19.26
CA HIS A 139 -25.55 -25.30 -18.11
C HIS A 139 -24.35 -26.25 -18.23
N THR A 140 -23.16 -25.75 -17.91
CA THR A 140 -21.92 -26.52 -17.96
C THR A 140 -21.14 -26.38 -16.66
N TRP A 141 -20.49 -27.47 -16.24
CA TRP A 141 -19.63 -27.51 -15.07
C TRP A 141 -18.36 -28.29 -15.38
N SER A 142 -17.21 -27.71 -15.05
CA SER A 142 -15.89 -28.25 -15.40
C SER A 142 -15.38 -29.32 -14.42
N GLY A 143 -16.18 -29.75 -13.44
CA GLY A 143 -15.76 -30.71 -12.41
C GLY A 143 -14.86 -30.11 -11.33
N MET A 144 -14.53 -28.82 -11.41
CA MET A 144 -13.63 -28.14 -10.47
C MET A 144 -14.41 -27.11 -9.65
N GLY A 145 -14.30 -27.20 -8.32
CA GLY A 145 -14.99 -26.33 -7.37
C GLY A 145 -16.32 -26.88 -6.85
N PRO A 146 -17.11 -26.09 -6.10
CA PRO A 146 -18.36 -26.55 -5.51
C PRO A 146 -19.41 -26.88 -6.57
N LYS A 147 -20.09 -28.01 -6.36
CA LYS A 147 -21.11 -28.53 -7.27
C LYS A 147 -22.30 -27.56 -7.42
N PRO A 148 -22.65 -27.13 -8.65
CA PRO A 148 -23.75 -26.19 -8.88
C PRO A 148 -25.12 -26.82 -8.61
N ARG A 149 -26.14 -25.98 -8.36
CA ARG A 149 -27.49 -26.42 -7.98
C ARG A 149 -28.15 -27.31 -9.03
N TRP A 150 -28.09 -26.93 -10.30
CA TRP A 150 -28.65 -27.73 -11.40
C TRP A 150 -28.10 -29.15 -11.44
N LEU A 151 -26.81 -29.35 -11.11
CA LEU A 151 -26.20 -30.67 -11.10
C LEU A 151 -26.59 -31.49 -9.86
N LYS A 152 -26.99 -30.83 -8.76
CA LYS A 152 -27.56 -31.50 -7.57
C LYS A 152 -28.99 -31.93 -7.86
N GLU A 153 -29.80 -31.07 -8.45
CA GLU A 153 -31.17 -31.37 -8.87
C GLU A 153 -31.21 -32.47 -9.92
N ALA A 154 -30.25 -32.51 -10.84
CA ALA A 154 -30.15 -33.61 -11.80
C ALA A 154 -29.81 -34.96 -11.15
N LEU A 155 -28.98 -34.99 -10.09
CA LEU A 155 -28.76 -36.24 -9.34
C LEU A 155 -30.01 -36.67 -8.56
N GLU A 156 -30.73 -35.72 -7.96
CA GLU A 156 -31.99 -35.99 -7.24
C GLU A 156 -33.09 -36.48 -8.21
N ALA A 157 -33.10 -35.98 -9.44
CA ALA A 157 -33.98 -36.44 -10.51
C ALA A 157 -33.62 -37.83 -11.08
N GLY A 158 -32.66 -38.54 -10.46
CA GLY A 158 -32.23 -39.88 -10.86
C GLY A 158 -31.30 -39.91 -12.08
N LYS A 159 -30.84 -38.74 -12.56
CA LYS A 159 -29.95 -38.63 -13.71
C LYS A 159 -28.51 -38.84 -13.27
N THR A 160 -27.81 -39.77 -13.90
CA THR A 160 -26.45 -40.15 -13.48
C THR A 160 -25.42 -39.12 -13.94
N LEU A 161 -24.37 -38.93 -13.12
CA LEU A 161 -23.29 -37.99 -13.42
C LEU A 161 -22.60 -38.32 -14.76
N GLU A 162 -22.58 -39.61 -15.15
CA GLU A 162 -21.99 -40.08 -16.42
C GLU A 162 -22.80 -39.69 -17.66
N GLU A 163 -24.13 -39.64 -17.59
CA GLU A 163 -24.96 -39.19 -18.72
C GLU A 163 -24.80 -37.69 -19.03
N MET A 164 -24.42 -36.91 -18.03
CA MET A 164 -24.18 -35.48 -18.18
C MET A 164 -22.72 -35.18 -18.53
N ALA A 165 -21.85 -36.19 -18.63
CA ALA A 165 -20.45 -35.98 -18.95
C ALA A 165 -20.23 -35.65 -20.44
N GLY A 166 -19.35 -34.68 -20.73
CA GLY A 166 -19.06 -34.17 -22.07
C GLY A 166 -17.62 -34.34 -22.55
#